data_AF-A0A4R1PSE0-F1
#
_entry.id   AF-A0A4R1PSE0-F1
#
_cell.length_a   1.000
_cell.length_b   1.000
_cell.length_c   1.000
_cell.angle_alpha   90.00
_cell.angle_beta   90.00
_cell.angle_gamma   90.00
#
_symmetry.space_group_name_H-M   'P 1'
#
loop_
_entity.id
_entity.type
_entity.pdbx_description
1 polymer ?
#
loop_
_entity_poly.entity_id
_entity_poly.type
_entity_poly.pdbx_seq_one_letter_code
_entity_poly.pdbx_strand_id
1 'polypeptide(L)'
;MARGAEQQLRAADDTSIVVQQMSETIQQIVTNANELALQTSQAADKANEGTQSVNKAVNQMASIEQTVTASAQVVVQLGERSKEIGQIVDTISGIAGQTNLLALNAAIEAARAGEQGRGFAVVAEEVRKLAEQSQNAAKQIATLISEIQGETEKAVAAMNNGTREVKLGAEVVNATGVTFEEIVAMILEGSNQTKEISVAIEHIATGSGQIVNSVNAINNLSRTASAESQTVSAATEEQAASMEEVASASQSLSQLAVTLQNDVSKFRI
;
A
#
# COMPACT_ATOMS: atom_id res chain seq x y z
N MET A 1 58.02 -29.94 -6.23
CA MET A 1 56.89 -29.74 -5.30
C MET A 1 56.84 -28.32 -4.75
N ALA A 2 57.97 -27.68 -4.41
CA ALA A 2 58.04 -26.27 -3.96
C ALA A 2 57.20 -25.25 -4.79
N ARG A 3 57.30 -25.24 -6.13
CA ARG A 3 56.47 -24.34 -6.98
C ARG A 3 54.96 -24.56 -6.84
N GLY A 4 54.53 -25.80 -6.61
CA GLY A 4 53.11 -26.13 -6.43
C GLY A 4 52.58 -25.63 -5.09
N ALA A 5 53.38 -25.76 -4.02
CA ALA A 5 53.05 -25.20 -2.71
C ALA A 5 52.99 -23.65 -2.75
N GLU A 6 53.89 -23.00 -3.48
CA GLU A 6 53.87 -21.55 -3.65
C GLU A 6 52.61 -21.07 -4.41
N GLN A 7 52.19 -21.80 -5.44
CA GLN A 7 50.93 -21.53 -6.15
C GLN A 7 49.70 -21.73 -5.26
N GLN A 8 49.68 -22.77 -4.41
CA GLN A 8 48.61 -23.00 -3.45
C GLN A 8 48.51 -21.89 -2.40
N LEU A 9 49.65 -21.38 -1.90
CA LEU A 9 49.67 -20.26 -0.97
C LEU A 9 49.07 -18.99 -1.59
N ARG A 10 49.40 -18.67 -2.85
CA ARG A 10 48.82 -17.51 -3.55
C ARG A 10 47.31 -17.66 -3.76
N ALA A 11 46.87 -18.83 -4.20
CA ALA A 11 45.44 -19.10 -4.38
C ALA A 11 44.67 -19.04 -3.04
N ALA A 12 45.29 -19.48 -1.95
CA ALA A 12 44.73 -19.38 -0.60
C ALA A 12 44.60 -17.91 -0.14
N ASP A 13 45.62 -17.07 -0.40
CA ASP A 13 45.59 -15.64 -0.10
C ASP A 13 44.49 -14.90 -0.89
N ASP A 14 44.42 -15.15 -2.21
CA ASP A 14 43.36 -14.60 -3.09
C ASP A 14 41.97 -15.01 -2.59
N THR A 15 41.80 -16.28 -2.20
CA THR A 15 40.54 -16.77 -1.64
C THR A 15 40.21 -16.07 -0.32
N SER A 16 41.20 -15.84 0.54
CA SER A 16 40.99 -15.14 1.82
C SER A 16 40.50 -13.70 1.60
N ILE A 17 41.03 -12.99 0.59
CA ILE A 17 40.60 -11.64 0.23
C ILE A 17 39.12 -11.64 -0.21
N VAL A 18 38.74 -12.56 -1.10
CA VAL A 18 37.35 -12.68 -1.57
C VAL A 18 36.40 -12.98 -0.41
N VAL A 19 36.81 -13.86 0.51
CA VAL A 19 35.99 -14.21 1.68
C VAL A 19 35.85 -13.04 2.65
N GLN A 20 36.88 -12.22 2.81
CA GLN A 20 36.80 -10.98 3.61
C GLN A 20 35.79 -9.99 3.00
N GLN A 21 35.83 -9.79 1.68
CA GLN A 21 34.86 -8.96 0.96
C GLN A 21 33.43 -9.52 1.05
N MET A 22 33.28 -10.85 1.02
CA MET A 22 31.99 -11.50 1.27
C MET A 22 31.47 -11.19 2.67
N SER A 23 32.32 -11.23 3.70
CA SER A 23 31.94 -10.90 5.07
C SER A 23 31.41 -9.46 5.20
N GLU A 24 32.06 -8.50 4.56
CA GLU A 24 31.61 -7.10 4.53
C GLU A 24 30.26 -6.96 3.84
N THR A 25 30.10 -7.63 2.69
CA THR A 25 28.86 -7.64 1.92
C THR A 25 27.71 -8.27 2.72
N ILE A 26 27.96 -9.38 3.39
CA ILE A 26 27.01 -10.05 4.29
C ILE A 26 26.52 -9.08 5.37
N GLN A 27 27.44 -8.37 6.04
CA GLN A 27 27.07 -7.40 7.08
C GLN A 27 26.22 -6.25 6.55
N GLN A 28 26.50 -5.79 5.32
CA GLN A 28 25.69 -4.78 4.64
C GLN A 28 24.28 -5.31 4.34
N ILE A 29 24.16 -6.54 3.82
CA ILE A 29 22.85 -7.13 3.51
C ILE A 29 22.05 -7.36 4.81
N VAL A 30 22.67 -7.79 5.92
CA VAL A 30 21.99 -7.90 7.22
C VAL A 30 21.41 -6.56 7.66
N THR A 31 22.20 -5.49 7.54
CA THR A 31 21.75 -4.13 7.88
C THR A 31 20.54 -3.72 7.04
N ASN A 32 20.63 -3.93 5.72
CA ASN A 32 19.54 -3.62 4.79
C ASN A 32 18.28 -4.45 5.06
N ALA A 33 18.42 -5.73 5.39
CA ALA A 33 17.29 -6.61 5.71
C ALA A 33 16.57 -6.15 7.00
N ASN A 34 17.33 -5.74 8.02
CA ASN A 34 16.76 -5.19 9.25
C ASN A 34 16.01 -3.87 9.01
N GLU A 35 16.59 -2.98 8.18
CA GLU A 35 15.92 -1.73 7.79
C GLU A 35 14.64 -2.01 7.00
N LEU A 36 14.69 -2.93 6.03
CA LEU A 36 13.52 -3.33 5.25
C LEU A 36 12.43 -3.95 6.14
N ALA A 37 12.80 -4.76 7.13
CA ALA A 37 11.85 -5.32 8.09
C ALA A 37 11.14 -4.22 8.89
N LEU A 38 11.88 -3.19 9.35
CA LEU A 38 11.31 -2.04 10.04
C LEU A 38 10.36 -1.25 9.13
N GLN A 39 10.78 -0.95 7.90
CA GLN A 39 9.95 -0.22 6.92
C GLN A 39 8.68 -0.99 6.58
N THR A 40 8.78 -2.32 6.43
CA THR A 40 7.63 -3.20 6.17
C THR A 40 6.65 -3.19 7.34
N SER A 41 7.15 -3.24 8.58
CA SER A 41 6.30 -3.11 9.77
C SER A 41 5.57 -1.76 9.82
N GLN A 42 6.29 -0.65 9.56
CA GLN A 42 5.69 0.68 9.53
C GLN A 42 4.65 0.82 8.40
N ALA A 43 4.91 0.23 7.24
CA ALA A 43 3.96 0.21 6.13
C ALA A 43 2.70 -0.59 6.51
N ALA A 44 2.83 -1.71 7.22
CA ALA A 44 1.70 -2.51 7.70
C ALA A 44 0.82 -1.68 8.65
N ASP A 45 1.44 -0.99 9.61
CA ASP A 45 0.73 -0.11 10.54
C ASP A 45 -0.03 0.99 9.81
N LYS A 46 0.61 1.64 8.83
CA LYS A 46 -0.02 2.70 8.02
C LYS A 46 -1.17 2.18 7.14
N ALA A 47 -1.03 0.99 6.56
CA ALA A 47 -2.10 0.37 5.79
C ALA A 47 -3.30 -0.02 6.69
N ASN A 48 -3.03 -0.45 7.93
CA ASN A 48 -4.07 -0.74 8.91
C ASN A 48 -4.79 0.54 9.39
N GLU A 49 -4.05 1.63 9.65
CA GLU A 49 -4.63 2.96 9.90
C GLU A 49 -5.51 3.43 8.72
N GLY A 50 -5.06 3.18 7.48
CA GLY A 50 -5.83 3.43 6.26
C GLY A 50 -7.15 2.66 6.23
N THR A 51 -7.11 1.36 6.53
CA THR A 51 -8.28 0.48 6.63
C THR A 51 -9.28 1.01 7.67
N GLN A 52 -8.81 1.39 8.86
CA GLN A 52 -9.67 1.98 9.89
C GLN A 52 -10.30 3.31 9.45
N SER A 53 -9.55 4.15 8.74
CA SER A 53 -10.03 5.43 8.22
C SER A 53 -11.10 5.24 7.15
N VAL A 54 -10.92 4.26 6.26
CA VAL A 54 -11.93 3.86 5.27
C VAL A 54 -13.20 3.36 5.96
N ASN A 55 -13.09 2.48 6.95
CA ASN A 55 -14.26 1.99 7.70
C ASN A 55 -15.04 3.13 8.38
N LYS A 56 -14.33 4.12 8.93
CA LYS A 56 -14.97 5.34 9.46
C LYS A 56 -15.69 6.13 8.36
N ALA A 57 -15.08 6.26 7.18
CA ALA A 57 -15.70 6.95 6.05
C ALA A 57 -16.96 6.21 5.53
N VAL A 58 -16.95 4.88 5.46
CA VAL A 58 -18.14 4.07 5.11
C VAL A 58 -19.28 4.33 6.09
N ASN A 59 -19.00 4.26 7.40
CA ASN A 59 -20.00 4.51 8.43
C ASN A 59 -20.54 5.96 8.35
N GLN A 60 -19.67 6.92 8.04
CA GLN A 60 -20.08 8.31 7.86
C GLN A 60 -20.98 8.48 6.64
N MET A 61 -20.70 7.80 5.52
CA MET A 61 -21.57 7.80 4.33
C MET A 61 -22.95 7.23 4.63
N ALA A 62 -23.04 6.15 5.40
CA ALA A 62 -24.33 5.60 5.83
C ALA A 62 -25.13 6.60 6.69
N SER A 63 -24.45 7.33 7.58
CA SER A 63 -25.08 8.40 8.39
C SER A 63 -25.57 9.57 7.53
N ILE A 64 -24.80 9.94 6.49
CA ILE A 64 -25.20 10.96 5.52
C ILE A 64 -26.44 10.49 4.73
N GLU A 65 -26.45 9.23 4.25
CA GLU A 65 -27.59 8.65 3.55
C GLU A 65 -28.87 8.73 4.38
N GLN A 66 -28.80 8.36 5.66
CA GLN A 66 -29.92 8.45 6.58
C GLN A 66 -30.39 9.90 6.76
N THR A 67 -29.46 10.84 6.89
CA THR A 67 -29.77 12.26 7.06
C THR A 67 -30.43 12.87 5.82
N VAL A 68 -29.93 12.55 4.62
CA VAL A 68 -30.51 12.99 3.34
C VAL A 68 -31.91 12.39 3.15
N THR A 69 -32.08 11.11 3.47
CA THR A 69 -33.39 10.43 3.39
C THR A 69 -34.41 11.05 4.35
N ALA A 70 -34.01 11.33 5.59
CA ALA A 70 -34.87 12.02 6.55
C ALA A 70 -35.24 13.44 6.10
N SER A 71 -34.28 14.17 5.52
CA SER A 71 -34.54 15.50 4.95
C SER A 71 -35.54 15.43 3.80
N ALA A 72 -35.42 14.43 2.92
CA ALA A 72 -36.37 14.22 1.83
C ALA A 72 -37.79 14.00 2.32
N GLN A 73 -37.97 13.21 3.39
CA GLN A 73 -39.29 12.99 3.99
C GLN A 73 -39.90 14.29 4.53
N VAL A 74 -39.10 15.15 5.18
CA VAL A 74 -39.58 16.45 5.69
C VAL A 74 -40.02 17.35 4.55
N VAL A 75 -39.26 17.41 3.45
CA VAL A 75 -39.62 18.22 2.27
C VAL A 75 -40.87 17.68 1.58
N VAL A 76 -41.03 16.35 1.50
CA VAL A 76 -42.26 15.73 0.98
C VAL A 76 -43.47 16.14 1.82
N GLN A 77 -43.37 16.07 3.15
CA GLN A 77 -44.44 16.53 4.04
C GLN A 77 -44.74 18.03 3.86
N LEU A 78 -43.73 18.87 3.61
CA LEU A 78 -43.95 20.29 3.30
C LEU A 78 -44.71 20.48 1.98
N GLY A 79 -44.44 19.65 0.97
CA GLY A 79 -45.19 19.63 -0.28
C GLY A 79 -46.67 19.27 -0.06
N GLU A 80 -46.94 18.25 0.76
CA GLU A 80 -48.30 17.85 1.14
C GLU A 80 -49.04 18.97 1.90
N ARG A 81 -48.39 19.61 2.88
CA ARG A 81 -48.96 20.76 3.62
C ARG A 81 -49.23 21.94 2.70
N SER A 82 -48.33 22.23 1.76
CA SER A 82 -48.54 23.29 0.76
C SER A 82 -49.74 22.99 -0.13
N LYS A 83 -50.00 21.72 -0.45
CA LYS A 83 -51.20 21.30 -1.19
C LYS A 83 -52.49 21.51 -0.37
N GLU A 84 -52.48 21.18 0.92
CA GLU A 84 -53.60 21.46 1.83
C GLU A 84 -53.89 22.97 1.90
N ILE A 85 -52.85 23.80 2.02
CA ILE A 85 -53.01 25.26 2.04
C ILE A 85 -53.60 25.76 0.72
N GLY A 86 -53.16 25.23 -0.43
CA GLY A 86 -53.74 25.55 -1.73
C GLY A 86 -55.26 25.34 -1.78
N GLN A 87 -55.75 24.20 -1.25
CA GLN A 87 -57.19 23.90 -1.18
C GLN A 87 -57.96 24.89 -0.28
N ILE A 88 -57.35 25.32 0.83
CA ILE A 88 -57.93 26.33 1.71
C ILE A 88 -58.03 27.68 0.99
N VAL A 89 -56.98 28.08 0.27
CA VAL A 89 -56.94 29.33 -0.49
C VAL A 89 -57.98 29.34 -1.61
N ASP A 90 -58.14 28.23 -2.33
CA ASP A 90 -59.20 28.06 -3.33
C ASP A 90 -60.61 28.23 -2.72
N THR A 91 -60.81 27.66 -1.53
CA THR A 91 -62.07 27.80 -0.77
C THR A 91 -62.33 29.26 -0.38
N ILE A 92 -61.31 29.98 0.12
CA ILE A 92 -61.40 31.40 0.48
C ILE A 92 -61.71 32.25 -0.76
N SER A 93 -61.07 31.97 -1.90
CA SER A 93 -61.34 32.63 -3.17
C SER A 93 -62.79 32.43 -3.62
N GLY A 94 -63.32 31.22 -3.45
CA GLY A 94 -64.74 30.90 -3.68
C GLY A 94 -65.69 31.68 -2.78
N ILE A 95 -65.41 31.74 -1.46
CA ILE A 95 -66.21 32.51 -0.49
C ILE A 95 -66.18 34.00 -0.81
N ALA A 96 -65.01 34.55 -1.15
CA ALA A 96 -64.86 35.95 -1.54
C ALA A 96 -65.67 36.26 -2.81
N GLY A 97 -65.63 35.38 -3.82
CA GLY A 97 -66.45 35.49 -5.03
C GLY A 97 -67.96 35.47 -4.74
N GLN A 98 -68.41 34.57 -3.87
CA GLN A 98 -69.82 34.50 -3.45
C GLN A 98 -70.25 35.72 -2.64
N THR A 99 -69.37 36.22 -1.77
CA THR A 99 -69.60 37.44 -0.97
C THR A 99 -69.69 38.67 -1.86
N ASN A 100 -68.84 38.77 -2.88
CA ASN A 100 -68.88 39.83 -3.87
C ASN A 100 -70.23 39.84 -4.63
N LEU A 101 -70.72 38.65 -5.00
CA LEU A 101 -72.00 38.49 -5.70
C LEU A 101 -73.20 38.82 -4.80
N LEU A 102 -73.15 38.41 -3.52
CA LEU A 102 -74.14 38.79 -2.50
C LEU A 102 -74.18 40.30 -2.26
N ALA A 103 -73.01 40.93 -2.15
CA ALA A 103 -72.88 42.38 -1.95
C ALA A 103 -73.41 43.16 -3.17
N LEU A 104 -73.14 42.68 -4.39
CA LEU A 104 -73.70 43.25 -5.61
C LEU A 104 -75.23 43.17 -5.63
N ASN A 105 -75.80 42.01 -5.30
CA ASN A 105 -77.26 41.86 -5.21
C ASN A 105 -77.87 42.78 -4.14
N ALA A 106 -77.22 42.92 -2.99
CA ALA A 106 -77.64 43.85 -1.94
C ALA A 106 -77.56 45.32 -2.38
N ALA A 107 -76.53 45.70 -3.13
CA ALA A 107 -76.40 47.05 -3.69
C ALA A 107 -77.51 47.35 -4.72
N ILE A 108 -77.85 46.37 -5.57
CA ILE A 108 -78.97 46.47 -6.52
C ILE A 108 -80.31 46.66 -5.79
N GLU A 109 -80.59 45.86 -4.76
CA GLU A 109 -81.85 45.95 -4.03
C GLU A 109 -81.93 47.22 -3.18
N ALA A 110 -80.81 47.69 -2.63
CA ALA A 110 -80.72 48.97 -1.94
C ALA A 110 -80.98 50.16 -2.87
N ALA A 111 -80.48 50.12 -4.11
CA ALA A 111 -80.80 51.12 -5.13
C ALA A 111 -82.30 51.09 -5.51
N ARG A 112 -82.91 49.90 -5.50
CA ARG A 112 -84.33 49.69 -5.78
C ARG A 112 -85.26 50.27 -4.70
N ALA A 113 -84.80 50.28 -3.44
CA ALA A 113 -85.53 50.86 -2.30
C ALA A 113 -85.48 52.40 -2.22
N GLY A 114 -84.76 53.07 -3.13
CA GLY A 114 -84.70 54.53 -3.22
C GLY A 114 -84.06 55.19 -1.98
N GLU A 115 -84.66 56.27 -1.48
CA GLU A 115 -84.14 57.03 -0.31
C GLU A 115 -84.02 56.18 0.97
N GLN A 116 -84.87 55.16 1.14
CA GLN A 116 -84.83 54.28 2.33
C GLN A 116 -83.66 53.27 2.29
N GLY A 117 -83.10 53.01 1.10
CA GLY A 117 -81.99 52.06 0.89
C GLY A 117 -80.60 52.70 0.93
N ARG A 118 -80.49 54.02 1.04
CA ARG A 118 -79.23 54.76 0.91
C ARG A 118 -78.13 54.28 1.87
N GLY A 119 -78.47 54.03 3.14
CA GLY A 119 -77.52 53.51 4.13
C GLY A 119 -77.07 52.07 3.82
N PHE A 120 -77.98 51.22 3.34
CA PHE A 120 -77.67 49.84 2.94
C PHE A 120 -76.81 49.78 1.68
N ALA A 121 -76.99 50.71 0.74
CA ALA A 121 -76.18 50.80 -0.47
C ALA A 121 -74.70 51.06 -0.15
N VAL A 122 -74.41 51.93 0.82
CA VAL A 122 -73.03 52.23 1.26
C VAL A 122 -72.38 50.99 1.90
N VAL A 123 -73.12 50.28 2.76
CA VAL A 123 -72.61 49.04 3.38
C VAL A 123 -72.37 47.96 2.33
N ALA A 124 -73.29 47.80 1.38
CA ALA A 124 -73.16 46.81 0.31
C ALA A 124 -71.92 47.07 -0.57
N GLU A 125 -71.64 48.34 -0.91
CA GLU A 125 -70.44 48.69 -1.68
C GLU A 125 -69.14 48.45 -0.88
N GLU A 126 -69.13 48.73 0.42
CA GLU A 126 -67.95 48.46 1.26
C GLU A 126 -67.70 46.95 1.41
N VAL A 127 -68.74 46.13 1.56
CA VAL A 127 -68.64 44.66 1.58
C VAL A 127 -68.14 44.15 0.22
N ARG A 128 -68.63 44.70 -0.89
CA ARG A 128 -68.17 44.37 -2.25
C ARG A 128 -66.67 44.62 -2.39
N LYS A 129 -66.20 45.77 -1.93
CA LYS A 129 -64.79 46.16 -1.97
C LYS A 129 -63.90 45.26 -1.11
N LEU A 130 -64.35 44.90 0.10
CA LEU A 130 -63.66 43.93 0.97
C LEU A 130 -63.60 42.53 0.34
N ALA A 131 -64.65 42.11 -0.36
CA ALA A 131 -64.69 40.84 -1.07
C ALA A 131 -63.70 40.81 -2.25
N GLU A 132 -63.64 41.87 -3.06
CA GLU A 132 -62.63 42.01 -4.14
C GLU A 132 -61.20 42.03 -3.58
N GLN A 133 -60.95 42.75 -2.48
CA GLN A 133 -59.64 42.75 -1.82
C GLN A 133 -59.26 41.36 -1.30
N SER A 134 -60.21 40.65 -0.69
CA SER A 134 -59.99 39.27 -0.21
C SER A 134 -59.69 38.31 -1.36
N GLN A 135 -60.37 38.47 -2.50
CA GLN A 135 -60.14 37.65 -3.69
C GLN A 135 -58.75 37.92 -4.31
N ASN A 136 -58.32 39.19 -4.35
CA ASN A 136 -56.98 39.54 -4.80
C ASN A 136 -55.88 38.99 -3.87
N ALA A 137 -56.09 39.08 -2.55
CA ALA A 137 -55.17 38.50 -1.57
C ALA A 137 -55.09 36.97 -1.70
N ALA A 138 -56.23 36.29 -1.83
CA ALA A 138 -56.27 34.84 -2.05
C ALA A 138 -55.50 34.44 -3.33
N LYS A 139 -55.64 35.21 -4.41
CA LYS A 139 -54.89 34.97 -5.66
C LYS A 139 -53.37 35.13 -5.48
N GLN A 140 -52.93 36.13 -4.73
CA GLN A 140 -51.50 36.31 -4.42
C GLN A 140 -50.95 35.14 -3.58
N ILE A 141 -51.71 34.68 -2.58
CA ILE A 141 -51.34 33.52 -1.77
C ILE A 141 -51.29 32.27 -2.64
N ALA A 142 -52.24 32.06 -3.56
CA ALA A 142 -52.25 30.92 -4.47
C ALA A 142 -50.98 30.86 -5.34
N THR A 143 -50.53 32.01 -5.86
CA THR A 143 -49.26 32.09 -6.61
C THR A 143 -48.07 31.67 -5.74
N LEU A 144 -47.96 32.21 -4.52
CA LEU A 144 -46.87 31.85 -3.59
C LEU A 144 -46.89 30.36 -3.24
N ILE A 145 -48.06 29.78 -3.02
CA ILE A 145 -48.20 28.34 -2.74
C ILE A 145 -47.77 27.50 -3.95
N SER A 146 -48.13 27.91 -5.17
CA SER A 146 -47.68 27.23 -6.39
C SER A 146 -46.16 27.30 -6.56
N GLU A 147 -45.53 28.41 -6.22
CA GLU A 147 -44.07 28.56 -6.23
C GLU A 147 -43.41 27.64 -5.20
N ILE A 148 -43.92 27.63 -3.96
CA ILE A 148 -43.43 26.75 -2.88
C ILE A 148 -43.56 25.26 -3.27
N GLN A 149 -44.65 24.87 -3.91
CA GLN A 149 -44.84 23.50 -4.42
C GLN A 149 -43.77 23.14 -5.47
N GLY A 150 -43.52 24.03 -6.42
CA GLY A 150 -42.47 23.82 -7.42
C GLY A 150 -41.05 23.77 -6.83
N GLU A 151 -40.77 24.58 -5.81
CA GLU A 151 -39.49 24.55 -5.08
C GLU A 151 -39.32 23.27 -4.26
N THR A 152 -40.38 22.80 -3.60
CA THR A 152 -40.36 21.54 -2.84
C THR A 152 -40.15 20.33 -3.76
N GLU A 153 -40.79 20.27 -4.92
CA GLU A 153 -40.54 19.22 -5.92
C GLU A 153 -39.07 19.19 -6.39
N LYS A 154 -38.50 20.36 -6.68
CA LYS A 154 -37.07 20.48 -7.04
C LYS A 154 -36.17 20.03 -5.90
N ALA A 155 -36.48 20.39 -4.66
CA ALA A 155 -35.72 19.98 -3.49
C ALA A 155 -35.76 18.45 -3.29
N VAL A 156 -36.93 17.81 -3.45
CA VAL A 156 -37.05 16.34 -3.41
C VAL A 156 -36.21 15.67 -4.51
N ALA A 157 -36.26 16.19 -5.74
CA ALA A 157 -35.44 15.66 -6.83
C ALA A 157 -33.94 15.78 -6.54
N ALA A 158 -33.50 16.92 -6.02
CA ALA A 158 -32.12 17.14 -5.61
C ALA A 158 -31.68 16.19 -4.48
N MET A 159 -32.54 15.96 -3.49
CA MET A 159 -32.26 15.02 -2.40
C MET A 159 -32.17 13.58 -2.89
N ASN A 160 -33.06 13.15 -3.80
CA ASN A 160 -32.98 11.81 -4.41
C ASN A 160 -31.66 11.60 -5.18
N ASN A 161 -31.23 12.61 -5.93
CA ASN A 161 -29.91 12.59 -6.57
C ASN A 161 -28.79 12.55 -5.53
N GLY A 162 -28.88 13.34 -4.46
CA GLY A 162 -27.94 13.31 -3.34
C GLY A 162 -27.81 11.93 -2.71
N THR A 163 -28.92 11.23 -2.46
CA THR A 163 -28.91 9.85 -1.95
C THR A 163 -28.18 8.90 -2.90
N ARG A 164 -28.40 9.04 -4.21
CA ARG A 164 -27.69 8.24 -5.22
C ARG A 164 -26.19 8.50 -5.21
N GLU A 165 -25.77 9.76 -5.14
CA GLU A 165 -24.35 10.13 -5.09
C GLU A 165 -23.67 9.62 -3.81
N VAL A 166 -24.35 9.69 -2.66
CA VAL A 166 -23.83 9.14 -1.40
C VAL A 166 -23.61 7.64 -1.51
N LYS A 167 -24.55 6.90 -2.14
CA LYS A 167 -24.43 5.46 -2.35
C LYS A 167 -23.24 5.11 -3.26
N LEU A 168 -23.08 5.82 -4.38
CA LEU A 168 -21.92 5.65 -5.26
C LEU A 168 -20.61 5.98 -4.52
N GLY A 169 -20.60 7.04 -3.71
CA GLY A 169 -19.46 7.39 -2.85
C GLY A 169 -19.12 6.28 -1.86
N ALA A 170 -20.12 5.66 -1.22
CA ALA A 170 -19.93 4.52 -0.33
C ALA A 170 -19.32 3.31 -1.04
N GLU A 171 -19.75 3.00 -2.27
CA GLU A 171 -19.18 1.92 -3.09
C GLU A 171 -17.70 2.16 -3.40
N VAL A 172 -17.32 3.38 -3.78
CA VAL A 172 -15.91 3.76 -4.07
C VAL A 172 -15.05 3.67 -2.81
N VAL A 173 -15.54 4.16 -1.67
CA VAL A 173 -14.84 4.09 -0.39
C VAL A 173 -14.66 2.62 0.03
N ASN A 174 -15.68 1.78 -0.15
CA ASN A 174 -15.59 0.36 0.17
C ASN A 174 -14.56 -0.36 -0.73
N ALA A 175 -14.55 -0.07 -2.04
CA ALA A 175 -13.52 -0.61 -2.94
C ALA A 175 -12.10 -0.19 -2.52
N THR A 176 -11.94 1.05 -2.04
CA THR A 176 -10.67 1.53 -1.49
C THR A 176 -10.25 0.73 -0.25
N GLY A 177 -11.22 0.31 0.57
CA GLY A 177 -10.99 -0.56 1.73
C GLY A 177 -10.40 -1.90 1.35
N VAL A 178 -10.97 -2.56 0.32
CA VAL A 178 -10.44 -3.81 -0.23
C VAL A 178 -8.99 -3.65 -0.72
N THR A 179 -8.68 -2.53 -1.39
CA THR A 179 -7.29 -2.26 -1.82
C THR A 179 -6.32 -2.13 -0.63
N PHE A 180 -6.74 -1.54 0.48
CA PHE A 180 -5.89 -1.51 1.68
C PHE A 180 -5.68 -2.90 2.29
N GLU A 181 -6.69 -3.77 2.28
CA GLU A 181 -6.55 -5.16 2.72
C GLU A 181 -5.54 -5.93 1.84
N GLU A 182 -5.59 -5.74 0.52
CA GLU A 182 -4.62 -6.31 -0.41
C GLU A 182 -3.20 -5.78 -0.16
N ILE A 183 -3.05 -4.48 0.13
CA ILE A 183 -1.76 -3.87 0.50
C ILE A 183 -1.21 -4.50 1.78
N VAL A 184 -2.04 -4.69 2.81
CA VAL A 184 -1.62 -5.37 4.05
C VAL A 184 -1.12 -6.79 3.75
N ALA A 185 -1.83 -7.54 2.90
CA ALA A 185 -1.42 -8.88 2.51
C ALA A 185 -0.06 -8.91 1.79
N MET A 186 0.16 -7.99 0.83
CA MET A 186 1.44 -7.86 0.13
C MET A 186 2.59 -7.50 1.07
N ILE A 187 2.34 -6.63 2.06
CA ILE A 187 3.33 -6.24 3.07
C ILE A 187 3.71 -7.44 3.96
N LEU A 188 2.73 -8.26 4.37
CA LEU A 188 2.99 -9.48 5.14
C LEU A 188 3.81 -10.50 4.35
N GLU A 189 3.53 -10.65 3.06
CA GLU A 189 4.33 -11.49 2.17
C GLU A 189 5.78 -10.96 2.06
N GLY A 190 5.97 -9.66 1.84
CA GLY A 190 7.30 -9.04 1.83
C GLY A 190 8.06 -9.19 3.15
N SER A 191 7.36 -9.17 4.29
CA SER A 191 7.95 -9.45 5.60
C SER A 191 8.47 -10.89 5.69
N ASN A 192 7.70 -11.87 5.20
CA ASN A 192 8.15 -13.27 5.16
C ASN A 192 9.36 -13.45 4.23
N GLN A 193 9.35 -12.84 3.05
CA GLN A 193 10.50 -12.88 2.13
C GLN A 193 11.76 -12.27 2.76
N THR A 194 11.61 -11.17 3.50
CA THR A 194 12.72 -10.55 4.25
C THR A 194 13.29 -11.52 5.29
N LYS A 195 12.44 -12.28 5.98
CA LYS A 195 12.86 -13.30 6.94
C LYS A 195 13.59 -14.46 6.27
N GLU A 196 13.12 -14.92 5.11
CA GLU A 196 13.81 -15.96 4.32
C GLU A 196 15.20 -15.49 3.86
N ILE A 197 15.31 -14.22 3.44
CA ILE A 197 16.59 -13.59 3.12
C ILE A 197 17.52 -13.59 4.33
N SER A 198 17.04 -13.22 5.52
CA SER A 198 17.85 -13.27 6.74
C SER A 198 18.40 -14.67 7.03
N VAL A 199 17.58 -15.71 6.87
CA VAL A 199 18.01 -17.11 7.04
C VAL A 199 19.06 -17.49 5.99
N ALA A 200 18.86 -17.13 4.72
CA ALA A 200 19.83 -17.39 3.66
C ALA A 200 21.19 -16.70 3.95
N ILE A 201 21.17 -15.49 4.48
CA ILE A 201 22.39 -14.76 4.85
C ILE A 201 23.13 -15.44 6.00
N GLU A 202 22.41 -15.97 7.00
CA GLU A 202 23.02 -16.72 8.10
C GLU A 202 23.73 -17.99 7.60
N HIS A 203 23.13 -18.69 6.63
CA HIS A 203 23.77 -19.82 5.95
C HIS A 203 25.03 -19.40 5.19
N ILE A 204 24.98 -18.29 4.44
CA ILE A 204 26.14 -17.77 3.70
C ILE A 204 27.26 -17.35 4.68
N ALA A 205 26.93 -16.71 5.80
CA ALA A 205 27.89 -16.34 6.83
C ALA A 205 28.59 -17.56 7.43
N THR A 206 27.82 -18.61 7.74
CA THR A 206 28.36 -19.88 8.24
C THR A 206 29.27 -20.54 7.21
N GLY A 207 28.84 -20.62 5.95
CA GLY A 207 29.63 -21.18 4.86
C GLY A 207 30.93 -20.41 4.60
N SER A 208 30.86 -19.07 4.65
CA SER A 208 32.03 -18.19 4.56
C SER A 208 33.06 -18.50 5.67
N GLY A 209 32.61 -18.66 6.91
CA GLY A 209 33.47 -19.06 8.03
C GLY A 209 34.13 -20.45 7.83
N GLN A 210 33.42 -21.40 7.22
CA GLN A 210 34.00 -22.71 6.87
C GLN A 210 35.07 -22.61 5.78
N ILE A 211 34.89 -21.70 4.81
CA ILE A 211 35.91 -21.43 3.78
C ILE A 211 37.17 -20.85 4.43
N VAL A 212 37.05 -19.87 5.34
CA VAL A 212 38.21 -19.33 6.09
C VAL A 212 39.00 -20.45 6.76
N ASN A 213 38.32 -21.37 7.45
CA ASN A 213 38.96 -22.49 8.11
C ASN A 213 39.69 -23.41 7.11
N SER A 214 39.08 -23.67 5.96
CA SER A 214 39.66 -24.50 4.89
C SER A 214 40.89 -23.85 4.27
N VAL A 215 40.85 -22.53 4.02
CA VAL A 215 41.98 -21.74 3.52
C VAL A 215 43.15 -21.77 4.49
N ASN A 216 42.88 -21.62 5.80
CA ASN A 216 43.91 -21.72 6.83
C ASN A 216 44.56 -23.11 6.87
N ALA A 217 43.77 -24.17 6.69
CA ALA A 217 44.30 -25.54 6.59
C ALA A 217 45.18 -25.74 5.35
N ILE A 218 44.78 -25.21 4.19
CA ILE A 218 45.58 -25.26 2.95
C ILE A 218 46.89 -24.49 3.12
N ASN A 219 46.85 -23.31 3.75
CA ASN A 219 48.05 -22.52 4.03
C ASN A 219 49.05 -23.29 4.91
N ASN A 220 48.57 -23.95 5.97
CA ASN A 220 49.41 -24.77 6.83
C ASN A 220 50.00 -25.98 6.08
N LEU A 221 49.17 -26.71 5.33
CA LEU A 221 49.62 -27.87 4.55
C LEU A 221 50.66 -27.48 3.49
N SER A 222 50.45 -26.35 2.81
CA SER A 222 51.36 -25.85 1.78
C SER A 222 52.73 -25.46 2.37
N ARG A 223 52.74 -24.86 3.57
CA ARG A 223 53.99 -24.57 4.30
C ARG A 223 54.74 -25.85 4.67
N THR A 224 54.04 -26.85 5.20
CA THR A 224 54.64 -28.16 5.52
C THR A 224 55.19 -28.84 4.27
N ALA A 225 54.41 -28.90 3.18
CA ALA A 225 54.84 -29.50 1.92
C ALA A 225 56.05 -28.78 1.30
N SER A 226 56.13 -27.45 1.43
CA SER A 226 57.30 -26.68 0.99
C SER A 226 58.54 -27.04 1.82
N ALA A 227 58.42 -27.12 3.14
CA ALA A 227 59.51 -27.49 4.04
C ALA A 227 60.01 -28.92 3.75
N GLU A 228 59.10 -29.89 3.64
CA GLU A 228 59.43 -31.28 3.30
C GLU A 228 60.08 -31.40 1.92
N SER A 229 59.57 -30.67 0.91
CA SER A 229 60.20 -30.64 -0.42
C SER A 229 61.64 -30.14 -0.36
N GLN A 230 61.94 -29.21 0.54
CA GLN A 230 63.28 -28.65 0.70
C GLN A 230 64.22 -29.63 1.43
N THR A 231 63.71 -30.34 2.44
CA THR A 231 64.43 -31.44 3.09
C THR A 231 64.73 -32.58 2.11
N VAL A 232 63.76 -32.98 1.29
CA VAL A 232 63.96 -34.03 0.27
C VAL A 232 64.99 -33.59 -0.78
N SER A 233 64.96 -32.33 -1.22
CA SER A 233 65.97 -31.80 -2.13
C SER A 233 67.38 -31.87 -1.52
N ALA A 234 67.54 -31.45 -0.26
CA ALA A 234 68.83 -31.55 0.44
C ALA A 234 69.31 -33.00 0.57
N ALA A 235 68.43 -33.92 0.97
CA ALA A 235 68.77 -35.35 1.05
C ALA A 235 69.13 -35.95 -0.32
N THR A 236 68.48 -35.50 -1.39
CA THR A 236 68.79 -35.94 -2.76
C THR A 236 70.17 -35.45 -3.20
N GLU A 237 70.56 -34.22 -2.84
CA GLU A 237 71.89 -33.69 -3.10
C GLU A 237 72.97 -34.47 -2.34
N GLU A 238 72.75 -34.77 -1.05
CA GLU A 238 73.66 -35.61 -0.25
C GLU A 238 73.79 -37.03 -0.82
N GLN A 239 72.67 -37.62 -1.25
CA GLN A 239 72.65 -38.94 -1.86
C GLN A 239 73.39 -38.94 -3.21
N ALA A 240 73.25 -37.89 -4.02
CA ALA A 240 73.98 -37.75 -5.29
C ALA A 240 75.49 -37.67 -5.05
N ALA A 241 75.93 -36.88 -4.06
CA ALA A 241 77.34 -36.81 -3.68
C ALA A 241 77.88 -38.16 -3.19
N SER A 242 77.11 -38.87 -2.35
CA SER A 242 77.48 -40.22 -1.88
C SER A 242 77.60 -41.22 -3.04
N MET A 243 76.72 -41.11 -4.05
CA MET A 243 76.78 -41.96 -5.25
C MET A 243 78.02 -41.67 -6.11
N GLU A 244 78.45 -40.40 -6.21
CA GLU A 244 79.71 -40.04 -6.87
C GLU A 244 80.92 -40.67 -6.17
N GLU A 245 80.93 -40.64 -4.83
CA GLU A 245 81.98 -41.31 -4.04
C GLU A 245 82.00 -42.83 -4.26
N VAL A 246 80.84 -43.48 -4.26
CA VAL A 246 80.71 -44.92 -4.54
C VAL A 246 81.18 -45.26 -5.96
N ALA A 247 80.83 -44.44 -6.95
CA ALA A 247 81.29 -44.62 -8.33
C ALA A 247 82.82 -44.49 -8.42
N SER A 248 83.41 -43.49 -7.75
CA SER A 248 84.86 -43.29 -7.67
C SER A 248 85.57 -44.46 -6.99
N ALA A 249 85.04 -44.95 -5.87
CA ALA A 249 85.55 -46.12 -5.16
C ALA A 249 85.48 -47.39 -6.02
N SER A 250 84.37 -47.58 -6.75
CA SER A 250 84.20 -48.72 -7.66
C SER A 250 85.18 -48.69 -8.83
N GLN A 251 85.44 -47.51 -9.41
CA GLN A 251 86.46 -47.30 -10.43
C GLN A 251 87.86 -47.66 -9.89
N SER A 252 88.17 -47.22 -8.67
CA SER A 252 89.43 -47.52 -7.99
C SER A 252 89.60 -49.02 -7.72
N LEU A 253 88.55 -49.69 -7.25
CA LEU A 253 88.53 -51.15 -7.06
C LEU A 253 88.75 -51.91 -8.38
N SER A 254 88.08 -51.47 -9.46
CA SER A 254 88.26 -52.05 -10.79
C SER A 254 89.70 -51.92 -11.27
N GLN A 255 90.30 -50.73 -11.11
CA GLN A 255 91.70 -50.49 -11.44
C GLN A 255 92.65 -51.38 -10.62
N LEU A 256 92.37 -51.56 -9.33
CA LEU A 256 93.13 -52.44 -8.45
C LEU A 256 92.99 -53.91 -8.86
N ALA A 257 91.78 -54.36 -9.22
CA ALA A 257 91.54 -55.71 -9.69
C ALA A 257 92.29 -56.00 -11.00
N VAL A 258 92.29 -55.06 -11.96
CA VAL A 258 93.09 -55.15 -13.19
C VAL A 258 94.59 -55.24 -12.88
N THR A 259 95.07 -54.43 -11.93
CA THR A 259 96.47 -54.45 -11.50
C THR A 259 96.85 -55.80 -10.89
N LEU A 260 96.03 -56.33 -9.97
CA LEU A 260 96.23 -57.64 -9.37
C LEU A 260 96.17 -58.78 -10.40
N GLN A 261 95.24 -58.73 -11.36
CA GLN A 261 95.16 -59.69 -12.47
C GLN A 261 96.46 -59.70 -13.30
N ASN A 262 97.00 -58.52 -13.62
CA ASN A 262 98.26 -58.35 -14.34
C ASN A 262 99.47 -58.83 -13.55
N ASP A 263 99.46 -58.68 -12.22
CA ASP A 263 100.54 -59.19 -11.38
C ASP A 263 100.50 -60.71 -11.23
N VAL A 264 99.31 -61.31 -11.07
CA VAL A 264 99.14 -62.77 -11.03
C VAL A 264 99.52 -63.42 -12.36
N SER A 265 99.22 -62.79 -13.51
CA SER A 265 99.57 -63.34 -14.82
C SER A 265 101.08 -63.45 -15.06
N LYS A 266 101.90 -62.61 -14.42
CA LYS A 266 103.38 -62.74 -14.44
C LYS A 266 103.89 -64.01 -13.77
N PHE A 267 103.10 -64.61 -12.87
CA PHE A 267 103.46 -65.84 -12.15
C PHE A 267 102.86 -67.10 -12.78
N ARG A 268 102.16 -66.98 -13.91
CA ARG A 268 101.57 -68.10 -14.64
C ARG A 268 102.54 -68.54 -15.75
N ILE A 269 103.30 -69.61 -15.49
CA ILE A 269 104.23 -70.28 -16.41
C ILE A 269 103.45 -70.97 -17.54
#